data_AF-A0A7Z9ILJ8-F1
#
_entry.id   AF-A0A7Z9ILJ8-F1
#
_cell.length_a   1.000
_cell.length_b   1.000
_cell.length_c   1.000
_cell.angle_alpha   90.00
_cell.angle_beta   90.00
_cell.angle_gamma   90.00
#
_symmetry.space_group_name_H-M   'P 1'
#
loop_
_entity.id
_entity.type
_entity.pdbx_description
1 polymer ?
#
loop_
_entity_poly.entity_id
_entity_poly.type
_entity_poly.pdbx_seq_one_letter_code
_entity_poly.pdbx_strand_id
1 'polypeptide(L)'
;MSEIQVDRKKFLATVGVGALAAMTPEDKAEELEHYMIDLLEGHDHAHGSHEKDELGVPCARPCEIRRPCCDEEQEQPRAPRGTGNLFQANGRVFEPMPEKPTLVDFFNLRFAPARHVLQSANYALQTGQPEETVLACLLHDVVQNLIKVDHGWWGAQLVEPYVDERVAWAIRYHAALRFYPDESVGYEYPEMYNRIFGEDYIPEAYIERDYQHARAHEWYMDARLVTLNDTYAFQDGVDVSIEPFIDIIGRHFKQPKEGLGYGGTPSSHMWRTIGNPNKPL
;
A
#
# COMPACT_ATOMS: atom_id res chain seq x y z
N MET A 1 6.10 -13.81 16.92
CA MET A 1 5.46 -12.87 15.99
C MET A 1 4.28 -12.30 16.72
N SER A 2 4.14 -10.97 16.71
CA SER A 2 3.00 -10.28 17.30
C SER A 2 2.40 -9.38 16.25
N GLU A 3 1.08 -9.27 16.24
CA GLU A 3 0.37 -8.31 15.40
C GLU A 3 0.83 -6.89 15.72
N ILE A 4 1.01 -6.06 14.69
CA ILE A 4 1.37 -4.65 14.85
C ILE A 4 0.35 -3.98 15.76
N GLN A 5 0.85 -3.31 16.80
CA GLN A 5 0.02 -2.55 17.72
C GLN A 5 -0.07 -1.10 17.24
N VAL A 6 -1.24 -0.69 16.77
CA VAL A 6 -1.50 0.69 16.38
C VAL A 6 -1.70 1.56 17.63
N ASP A 7 -0.78 2.48 17.89
CA ASP A 7 -0.98 3.53 18.88
C ASP A 7 -1.99 4.55 18.33
N ARG A 8 -3.22 4.47 18.84
CA ARG A 8 -4.33 5.34 18.42
C ARG A 8 -3.96 6.83 18.47
N LYS A 9 -3.18 7.27 19.46
CA LYS A 9 -2.80 8.69 19.58
C LYS A 9 -1.83 9.10 18.48
N LYS A 10 -0.87 8.24 18.14
CA LYS A 10 0.08 8.50 17.05
C LYS A 10 -0.61 8.49 15.69
N PHE A 11 -1.48 7.51 15.42
CA PHE A 11 -2.28 7.46 14.21
C PHE A 11 -3.15 8.72 14.06
N LEU A 12 -3.89 9.11 15.10
CA LEU A 12 -4.71 10.32 15.03
C LEU A 12 -3.90 11.61 14.81
N ALA A 13 -2.62 11.62 15.19
CA ALA A 13 -1.72 12.75 14.95
C ALA A 13 -1.24 12.84 13.49
N THR A 14 -1.04 11.71 12.79
CA THR A 14 -0.70 11.74 11.35
C THR A 14 -1.86 12.28 10.53
N VAL A 15 -3.07 11.84 10.89
CA VAL A 15 -4.32 12.18 10.23
C VAL A 15 -4.77 13.62 10.48
N GLY A 16 -4.57 14.12 11.71
CA GLY A 16 -5.05 15.42 12.16
C GLY A 16 -6.50 15.37 12.66
N VAL A 17 -6.72 15.77 13.92
CA VAL A 17 -7.99 15.57 14.64
C VAL A 17 -9.20 16.20 13.94
N GLY A 18 -9.05 17.38 13.33
CA GLY A 18 -10.12 18.04 12.58
C GLY A 18 -10.42 17.40 11.23
N ALA A 19 -9.42 16.77 10.61
CA ALA A 19 -9.58 16.15 9.30
C ALA A 19 -10.26 14.77 9.40
N LEU A 20 -10.03 14.04 10.49
CA LEU A 20 -10.71 12.76 10.76
C LEU A 20 -12.23 12.89 10.83
N ALA A 21 -12.73 13.98 11.40
CA ALA A 21 -14.17 14.21 11.53
C ALA A 21 -14.86 14.46 10.18
N ALA A 22 -14.11 14.92 9.17
CA ALA A 22 -14.61 15.20 7.83
C ALA A 22 -14.46 14.02 6.85
N MET A 23 -13.78 12.95 7.26
CA MET A 23 -13.54 11.78 6.43
C MET A 23 -14.76 10.88 6.31
N THR A 24 -14.92 10.29 5.14
CA THR A 24 -15.82 9.15 4.98
C THR A 24 -15.29 7.97 5.81
N PRO A 25 -16.14 6.98 6.12
CA PRO A 25 -15.66 5.76 6.72
C PRO A 25 -14.52 5.14 5.87
N GLU A 26 -14.66 5.11 4.55
CA GLU A 26 -13.66 4.55 3.63
C GLU A 26 -12.30 5.24 3.75
N ASP A 27 -12.27 6.58 3.69
CA ASP A 27 -11.05 7.36 3.89
C ASP A 27 -10.33 6.95 5.19
N LYS A 28 -11.09 6.71 6.27
CA LYS A 28 -10.53 6.31 7.57
C LYS A 28 -9.90 4.91 7.50
N ALA A 29 -10.56 3.96 6.83
CA ALA A 29 -10.06 2.59 6.70
C ALA A 29 -8.79 2.55 5.83
N GLU A 30 -8.77 3.26 4.71
CA GLU A 30 -7.57 3.40 3.87
C GLU A 30 -6.42 4.05 4.64
N GLU A 31 -6.65 5.16 5.34
CA GLU A 31 -5.61 5.85 6.11
C GLU A 31 -5.00 4.96 7.19
N LEU A 32 -5.83 4.14 7.84
CA LEU A 32 -5.37 3.20 8.85
C LEU A 32 -4.51 2.09 8.26
N GLU A 33 -4.97 1.48 7.17
CA GLU A 33 -4.24 0.42 6.48
C GLU A 33 -2.88 0.94 5.97
N HIS A 34 -2.88 2.11 5.34
CA HIS A 34 -1.65 2.78 4.92
C HIS A 34 -0.71 3.06 6.08
N TYR A 35 -1.23 3.54 7.22
CA TYR A 35 -0.42 3.75 8.42
C TYR A 35 0.21 2.45 8.93
N MET A 36 -0.54 1.34 8.90
CA MET A 36 -0.03 0.04 9.31
C MET A 36 1.02 -0.51 8.34
N ILE A 37 0.85 -0.30 7.03
CA ILE A 37 1.84 -0.63 6.01
C ILE A 37 3.11 0.19 6.26
N ASP A 38 3.01 1.51 6.44
CA ASP A 38 4.16 2.39 6.70
C ASP A 38 4.91 1.99 7.98
N LEU A 39 4.20 1.65 9.06
CA LEU A 39 4.80 1.10 10.27
C LEU A 39 5.55 -0.21 10.02
N LEU A 40 4.97 -1.10 9.21
CA LEU A 40 5.59 -2.38 8.89
C LEU A 40 6.83 -2.21 8.02
N GLU A 41 6.80 -1.25 7.09
CA GLU A 41 7.89 -0.92 6.17
C GLU A 41 9.01 -0.11 6.83
N GLY A 42 8.76 0.43 8.04
CA GLY A 42 9.74 1.24 8.77
C GLY A 42 9.87 2.66 8.22
N HIS A 43 8.82 3.17 7.58
CA HIS A 43 8.76 4.58 7.20
C HIS A 43 8.45 5.42 8.46
N ASP A 44 9.39 6.26 8.89
CA ASP A 44 9.20 7.11 10.05
C ASP A 44 8.11 8.17 9.80
N HIS A 45 7.04 8.16 10.61
CA HIS A 45 6.01 9.21 10.63
C HIS A 45 6.47 10.51 11.31
N ALA A 46 7.77 10.79 11.31
CA ALA A 46 8.33 12.01 11.90
C ALA A 46 8.04 13.22 11.00
N HIS A 47 6.79 13.68 11.01
CA HIS A 47 6.52 15.08 10.72
C HIS A 47 7.26 15.93 11.77
N GLY A 48 8.38 16.53 11.37
CA GLY A 48 8.95 17.69 12.04
C GLY A 48 9.84 17.44 13.27
N SER A 49 10.55 16.33 13.38
CA SER A 49 11.77 16.34 14.20
C SER A 49 12.95 16.59 13.29
N HIS A 50 13.42 17.84 13.27
CA HIS A 50 14.80 18.12 12.89
C HIS A 50 15.71 17.05 13.51
N GLU A 51 16.51 16.37 12.68
CA GLU A 51 17.75 15.77 13.14
C GLU A 51 18.43 16.83 14.01
N LYS A 52 18.57 16.53 15.31
CA LYS A 52 19.52 17.26 16.12
C LYS A 52 20.88 16.82 15.60
N ASP A 53 21.52 17.66 14.79
CA ASP A 53 22.94 17.52 14.46
C ASP A 53 23.72 17.20 15.75
N GLU A 54 24.64 16.24 15.66
CA GLU A 54 25.37 15.57 16.76
C GLU A 54 26.24 16.47 17.66
N LEU A 55 26.09 17.79 17.62
CA LEU A 55 26.82 18.71 18.49
C LEU A 55 25.86 19.78 18.98
N GLY A 56 25.19 19.54 20.12
CA GLY A 56 24.29 20.47 20.79
C GLY A 56 24.94 21.78 21.24
N VAL A 57 25.36 22.62 20.29
CA VAL A 57 25.98 23.93 20.52
C VAL A 57 25.06 25.00 19.94
N PRO A 58 24.48 25.89 20.75
CA PRO A 58 23.77 27.04 20.24
C PRO A 58 24.77 27.96 19.53
N CYS A 59 24.47 28.35 18.30
CA CYS A 59 25.28 29.32 17.54
C CYS A 59 25.29 30.68 18.26
N ALA A 60 26.29 30.91 19.11
CA ALA A 60 26.58 32.20 19.69
C ALA A 60 27.48 33.00 18.74
N ARG A 61 26.88 33.63 17.73
CA ARG A 61 27.50 34.77 17.03
C ARG A 61 26.47 35.87 16.80
N PRO A 62 26.70 37.10 17.29
CA PRO A 62 25.78 38.21 17.07
C PRO A 62 25.90 38.66 15.62
N CYS A 63 24.90 38.36 14.79
CA CYS A 63 24.80 38.95 13.46
C CYS A 63 24.09 40.31 13.59
N GLU A 64 24.80 41.40 13.30
CA GLU A 64 24.36 42.80 13.44
C GLU A 64 23.34 43.26 12.38
N ILE A 65 22.60 42.35 11.74
CA ILE A 65 21.55 42.70 10.79
C ILE A 65 20.24 42.15 11.32
N ARG A 66 19.46 43.04 11.93
CA ARG A 66 18.10 42.81 12.40
C ARG A 66 17.16 42.61 11.21
N ARG A 67 17.27 41.45 10.53
CA ARG A 67 16.17 40.95 9.69
C ARG A 67 15.16 40.30 10.64
N PRO A 68 13.85 40.57 10.48
CA PRO A 68 12.86 39.77 11.16
C PRO A 68 12.90 38.37 10.52
N CYS A 69 13.70 37.46 11.08
CA CYS A 69 13.44 36.03 10.95
C CYS A 69 12.20 35.77 11.83
N CYS A 70 11.05 36.16 11.30
CA CYS A 70 9.82 35.50 11.68
C CYS A 70 9.91 34.16 10.95
N ASP A 71 10.24 33.11 11.69
CA ASP A 71 9.94 31.74 11.31
C ASP A 71 8.41 31.64 11.20
N GLU A 72 7.87 32.11 10.07
CA GLU A 72 6.63 31.55 9.56
C GLU A 72 7.02 30.14 9.12
N GLU A 73 6.83 29.16 10.01
CA GLU A 73 6.64 27.77 9.62
C GLU A 73 5.46 27.77 8.64
N GLN A 74 5.75 28.04 7.37
CA GLN A 74 4.80 27.83 6.30
C GLN A 74 4.62 26.32 6.24
N GLU A 75 3.56 25.83 6.89
CA GLU A 75 3.08 24.46 6.72
C GLU A 75 3.03 24.20 5.22
N GLN A 76 4.00 23.44 4.72
CA GLN A 76 4.01 23.06 3.32
C GLN A 76 2.69 22.32 3.06
N PRO A 77 1.98 22.65 1.96
CA PRO A 77 0.74 21.98 1.65
C PRO A 77 0.99 20.48 1.56
N ARG A 78 0.28 19.70 2.39
CA ARG A 78 0.36 18.25 2.37
C ARG A 78 -0.14 17.74 1.02
N ALA A 79 0.52 16.71 0.48
CA ALA A 79 0.04 16.01 -0.71
C ALA A 79 -1.38 15.46 -0.45
N PRO A 80 -2.22 15.33 -1.48
CA PRO A 80 -3.47 14.59 -1.37
C PRO A 80 -3.24 13.18 -0.80
N ARG A 81 -4.17 12.68 0.02
CA ARG A 81 -4.03 11.36 0.68
C ARG A 81 -3.91 10.19 -0.29
N GLY A 82 -4.61 10.30 -1.42
CA GLY A 82 -4.53 9.33 -2.51
C GLY A 82 -3.16 9.26 -3.21
N THR A 83 -2.21 10.15 -2.89
CA THR A 83 -0.88 10.15 -3.51
C THR A 83 -0.08 8.91 -3.10
N GLY A 84 0.36 8.15 -4.10
CA GLY A 84 1.15 6.94 -3.89
C GLY A 84 2.54 7.20 -3.30
N ASN A 85 3.08 6.18 -2.64
CA ASN A 85 4.29 6.28 -1.81
C ASN A 85 5.52 6.81 -2.58
N LEU A 86 5.64 6.50 -3.88
CA LEU A 86 6.77 6.97 -4.70
C LEU A 86 6.72 8.46 -5.05
N PHE A 87 5.54 9.08 -4.94
CA PHE A 87 5.30 10.47 -5.30
C PHE A 87 5.19 11.40 -4.08
N GLN A 88 5.29 10.83 -2.88
CA GLN A 88 5.40 11.63 -1.66
C GLN A 88 6.77 12.31 -1.63
N ALA A 89 6.80 13.57 -1.20
CA ALA A 89 8.04 14.32 -1.05
C ALA A 89 8.89 13.70 0.06
N ASN A 90 9.83 12.86 -0.34
CA ASN A 90 10.82 12.25 0.54
C ASN A 90 12.21 12.43 -0.09
N GLY A 91 13.26 12.41 0.73
CA GLY A 91 14.64 12.51 0.24
C GLY A 91 15.14 11.24 -0.47
N ARG A 92 14.23 10.33 -0.88
CA ARG A 92 14.57 9.03 -1.43
C ARG A 92 15.25 9.19 -2.79
N VAL A 93 16.39 8.53 -2.94
CA VAL A 93 17.08 8.41 -4.22
C VAL A 93 16.64 7.11 -4.88
N PHE A 94 16.13 7.19 -6.10
CA PHE A 94 15.69 6.01 -6.86
C PHE A 94 16.82 5.50 -7.75
N GLU A 95 17.32 4.31 -7.44
CA GLU A 95 18.23 3.56 -8.31
C GLU A 95 17.58 3.33 -9.69
N PRO A 96 18.34 3.41 -10.80
CA PRO A 96 17.80 3.23 -12.14
C PRO A 96 17.28 1.79 -12.35
N MET A 97 16.18 1.66 -13.09
CA MET A 97 15.69 0.33 -13.50
C MET A 97 16.62 -0.29 -14.56
N PRO A 98 16.73 -1.62 -14.63
CA PRO A 98 17.39 -2.30 -15.75
C PRO A 98 16.76 -1.97 -17.10
N GLU A 99 17.47 -2.24 -18.21
CA GLU A 99 16.96 -1.96 -19.58
C GLU A 99 15.65 -2.72 -19.88
N LYS A 100 15.48 -3.91 -19.32
CA LYS A 100 14.28 -4.76 -19.47
C LYS A 100 13.74 -5.14 -18.08
N PRO A 101 13.05 -4.21 -17.40
CA PRO A 101 12.60 -4.43 -16.03
C PRO A 101 11.70 -5.66 -15.89
N THR A 102 11.99 -6.52 -14.92
CA THR A 102 11.14 -7.64 -14.50
C THR A 102 10.29 -7.27 -13.31
N LEU A 103 9.24 -8.05 -13.02
CA LEU A 103 8.45 -7.86 -11.79
C LEU A 103 9.33 -7.90 -10.52
N VAL A 104 10.31 -8.80 -10.49
CA VAL A 104 11.26 -8.92 -9.36
C VAL A 104 12.11 -7.64 -9.21
N ASP A 105 12.51 -7.00 -10.32
CA ASP A 105 13.22 -5.71 -10.26
C ASP A 105 12.34 -4.62 -9.64
N PHE A 106 11.04 -4.61 -9.92
CA PHE A 106 10.11 -3.67 -9.29
C PHE A 106 9.99 -3.92 -7.78
N PHE A 107 9.90 -5.18 -7.35
CA PHE A 107 9.93 -5.51 -5.91
C PHE A 107 11.19 -4.99 -5.23
N ASN A 108 12.35 -5.19 -5.85
CA ASN A 108 13.63 -4.81 -5.26
C ASN A 108 13.89 -3.30 -5.30
N LEU A 109 13.46 -2.60 -6.36
CA LEU A 109 13.87 -1.21 -6.61
C LEU A 109 12.77 -0.17 -6.39
N ARG A 110 11.50 -0.56 -6.37
CA ARG A 110 10.36 0.37 -6.27
C ARG A 110 9.40 0.03 -5.14
N PHE A 111 9.08 -1.24 -4.95
CA PHE A 111 8.14 -1.65 -3.90
C PHE A 111 8.83 -1.93 -2.57
N ALA A 112 10.16 -2.12 -2.57
CA ALA A 112 10.91 -2.38 -1.35
C ALA A 112 10.60 -1.33 -0.26
N PRO A 113 10.33 -1.79 0.98
CA PRO A 113 10.56 -3.15 1.46
C PRO A 113 9.41 -4.15 1.23
N ALA A 114 8.25 -3.71 0.73
CA ALA A 114 7.10 -4.52 0.31
C ALA A 114 6.62 -5.57 1.35
N ARG A 115 6.87 -5.32 2.64
CA ARG A 115 6.72 -6.33 3.69
C ARG A 115 5.28 -6.83 3.80
N HIS A 116 4.33 -5.94 3.59
CA HIS A 116 2.91 -6.25 3.65
C HIS A 116 2.50 -7.31 2.61
N VAL A 117 2.61 -7.01 1.32
CA VAL A 117 2.22 -7.96 0.26
C VAL A 117 3.05 -9.25 0.28
N LEU A 118 4.32 -9.18 0.71
CA LEU A 118 5.16 -10.37 0.87
C LEU A 118 4.69 -11.26 2.03
N GLN A 119 4.22 -10.70 3.15
CA GLN A 119 3.61 -11.47 4.23
C GLN A 119 2.29 -12.12 3.80
N SER A 120 1.43 -11.36 3.12
CA SER A 120 0.15 -11.87 2.60
C SER A 120 0.37 -13.08 1.67
N ALA A 121 1.27 -12.95 0.69
CA ALA A 121 1.63 -14.04 -0.21
C ALA A 121 2.30 -15.22 0.51
N ASN A 122 3.16 -14.96 1.49
CA ASN A 122 3.85 -16.00 2.23
C ASN A 122 2.86 -16.83 3.07
N TYR A 123 1.88 -16.18 3.70
CA TYR A 123 0.83 -16.89 4.44
C TYR A 123 -0.04 -17.75 3.52
N ALA A 124 -0.45 -17.22 2.35
CA ALA A 124 -1.16 -17.99 1.33
C ALA A 124 -0.37 -19.22 0.88
N LEU A 125 0.94 -19.07 0.65
CA LEU A 125 1.83 -20.15 0.25
C LEU A 125 1.97 -21.22 1.35
N GLN A 126 2.21 -20.80 2.59
CA GLN A 126 2.40 -21.71 3.74
C GLN A 126 1.12 -22.50 4.09
N THR A 127 -0.04 -21.92 3.81
CA THR A 127 -1.34 -22.56 4.03
C THR A 127 -1.81 -23.41 2.85
N GLY A 128 -0.99 -23.54 1.79
CA GLY A 128 -1.26 -24.42 0.66
C GLY A 128 -2.38 -23.93 -0.27
N GLN A 129 -2.60 -22.62 -0.33
CA GLN A 129 -3.57 -22.02 -1.25
C GLN A 129 -3.09 -22.10 -2.71
N PRO A 130 -3.99 -21.98 -3.71
CA PRO A 130 -3.62 -21.99 -5.13
C PRO A 130 -2.58 -20.93 -5.47
N GLU A 131 -1.70 -21.22 -6.44
CA GLU A 131 -0.63 -20.29 -6.84
C GLU A 131 -1.18 -18.98 -7.41
N GLU A 132 -2.35 -19.01 -8.05
CA GLU A 132 -3.07 -17.82 -8.50
C GLU A 132 -3.47 -16.93 -7.32
N THR A 133 -3.90 -17.52 -6.20
CA THR A 133 -4.20 -16.80 -4.96
C THR A 133 -2.93 -16.23 -4.34
N VAL A 134 -1.83 -17.01 -4.31
CA VAL A 134 -0.53 -16.53 -3.84
C VAL A 134 -0.06 -15.33 -4.67
N LEU A 135 -0.18 -15.40 -6.00
CA LEU A 135 0.18 -14.30 -6.89
C LEU A 135 -0.74 -13.09 -6.68
N ALA A 136 -2.04 -13.28 -6.51
CA ALA A 136 -2.97 -12.20 -6.21
C ALA A 136 -2.60 -11.48 -4.90
N CYS A 137 -2.29 -12.24 -3.84
CA CYS A 137 -1.83 -11.70 -2.56
C CYS A 137 -0.50 -10.95 -2.68
N LEU A 138 0.42 -11.44 -3.53
CA LEU A 138 1.69 -10.76 -3.78
C LEU A 138 1.51 -9.41 -4.49
N LEU A 139 0.46 -9.25 -5.29
CA LEU A 139 0.27 -8.11 -6.18
C LEU A 139 -0.81 -7.12 -5.74
N HIS A 140 -1.70 -7.47 -4.81
CA HIS A 140 -2.94 -6.71 -4.58
C HIS A 140 -2.71 -5.22 -4.28
N ASP A 141 -1.68 -4.90 -3.49
CA ASP A 141 -1.44 -3.54 -2.99
C ASP A 141 -0.18 -2.87 -3.53
N VAL A 142 0.56 -3.50 -4.46
CA VAL A 142 1.78 -2.88 -5.00
C VAL A 142 1.49 -1.54 -5.70
N VAL A 143 0.25 -1.35 -6.17
CA VAL A 143 -0.21 -0.12 -6.82
C VAL A 143 -0.28 1.08 -5.88
N GLN A 144 -0.32 0.89 -4.56
CA GLN A 144 -0.25 1.99 -3.58
C GLN A 144 1.03 2.81 -3.71
N ASN A 145 2.07 2.28 -4.37
CA ASN A 145 3.26 3.03 -4.75
C ASN A 145 2.97 4.11 -5.82
N LEU A 146 1.94 3.91 -6.65
CA LEU A 146 1.47 4.85 -7.67
C LEU A 146 0.29 5.69 -7.16
N ILE A 147 -0.75 5.03 -6.63
CA ILE A 147 -1.99 5.67 -6.20
C ILE A 147 -2.70 4.80 -5.16
N LYS A 148 -3.29 5.46 -4.16
CA LYS A 148 -3.90 4.82 -2.98
C LYS A 148 -5.42 4.70 -3.08
N VAL A 149 -6.10 5.76 -3.53
CA VAL A 149 -7.55 5.75 -3.70
C VAL A 149 -7.97 4.67 -4.71
N ASP A 150 -8.99 3.88 -4.38
CA ASP A 150 -9.49 2.79 -5.23
C ASP A 150 -8.39 1.77 -5.61
N HIS A 151 -7.45 1.47 -4.69
CA HIS A 151 -6.27 0.67 -5.01
C HIS A 151 -6.60 -0.70 -5.61
N GLY A 152 -7.68 -1.35 -5.18
CA GLY A 152 -8.13 -2.61 -5.80
C GLY A 152 -8.36 -2.47 -7.31
N TRP A 153 -9.01 -1.39 -7.75
CA TRP A 153 -9.28 -1.12 -9.17
C TRP A 153 -8.01 -0.78 -9.94
N TRP A 154 -7.19 0.14 -9.41
CA TRP A 154 -5.93 0.52 -10.03
C TRP A 154 -4.95 -0.66 -10.11
N GLY A 155 -4.91 -1.49 -9.07
CA GLY A 155 -4.05 -2.67 -8.97
C GLY A 155 -4.45 -3.73 -9.98
N ALA A 156 -5.75 -4.01 -10.09
CA ALA A 156 -6.27 -4.90 -11.12
C ALA A 156 -5.90 -4.41 -12.53
N GLN A 157 -6.13 -3.13 -12.83
CA GLN A 157 -5.78 -2.54 -14.14
C GLN A 157 -4.27 -2.59 -14.44
N LEU A 158 -3.43 -2.40 -13.41
CA LEU A 158 -1.97 -2.47 -13.55
C LEU A 158 -1.52 -3.86 -14.05
N VAL A 159 -2.10 -4.92 -13.47
CA VAL A 159 -1.62 -6.30 -13.66
C VAL A 159 -2.42 -7.10 -14.69
N GLU A 160 -3.66 -6.73 -15.01
CA GLU A 160 -4.60 -7.46 -15.90
C GLU A 160 -3.97 -7.92 -17.24
N PRO A 161 -3.12 -7.14 -17.93
CA PRO A 161 -2.48 -7.63 -19.16
C PRO A 161 -1.49 -8.79 -18.97
N TYR A 162 -1.06 -9.03 -17.73
CA TYR A 162 0.05 -9.92 -17.40
C TYR A 162 -0.38 -11.18 -16.64
N VAL A 163 -1.59 -11.23 -16.10
CA VAL A 163 -2.05 -12.36 -15.28
C VAL A 163 -3.26 -13.06 -15.92
N ASP A 164 -3.80 -14.07 -15.23
CA ASP A 164 -5.11 -14.63 -15.54
C ASP A 164 -6.23 -13.66 -15.11
N GLU A 165 -7.36 -13.65 -15.82
CA GLU A 165 -8.48 -12.76 -15.51
C GLU A 165 -8.98 -12.92 -14.08
N ARG A 166 -8.91 -14.15 -13.53
CA ARG A 166 -9.32 -14.47 -12.17
C ARG A 166 -8.44 -13.81 -11.12
N VAL A 167 -7.13 -13.71 -11.39
CA VAL A 167 -6.16 -13.01 -10.51
C VAL A 167 -6.45 -11.51 -10.49
N ALA A 168 -6.64 -10.91 -11.66
CA ALA A 168 -6.98 -9.49 -11.76
C ALA A 168 -8.34 -9.19 -11.10
N TRP A 169 -9.32 -10.09 -11.24
CA TRP A 169 -10.62 -9.98 -10.59
C TRP A 169 -10.52 -10.08 -9.07
N ALA A 170 -9.72 -11.02 -8.56
CA ALA A 170 -9.47 -11.17 -7.13
C ALA A 170 -8.88 -9.87 -6.52
N ILE A 171 -7.86 -9.31 -7.18
CA ILE A 171 -7.26 -8.02 -6.79
C ILE A 171 -8.28 -6.88 -6.89
N ARG A 172 -9.16 -6.88 -7.90
CA ARG A 172 -10.14 -5.80 -8.07
C ARG A 172 -11.09 -5.68 -6.88
N TYR A 173 -11.60 -6.81 -6.41
CA TYR A 173 -12.70 -6.83 -5.44
C TYR A 173 -12.24 -7.03 -3.99
N HIS A 174 -10.98 -7.39 -3.73
CA HIS A 174 -10.51 -7.65 -2.35
C HIS A 174 -10.77 -6.46 -1.41
N ALA A 175 -10.61 -5.23 -1.90
CA ALA A 175 -10.78 -4.01 -1.11
C ALA A 175 -12.23 -3.81 -0.66
N ALA A 176 -13.23 -4.05 -1.52
CA ALA A 176 -14.63 -3.94 -1.13
C ALA A 176 -15.04 -5.01 -0.11
N LEU A 177 -14.46 -6.20 -0.23
CA LEU A 177 -14.76 -7.35 0.63
C LEU A 177 -14.29 -7.14 2.08
N ARG A 178 -13.28 -6.30 2.34
CA ARG A 178 -12.69 -6.10 3.68
C ARG A 178 -13.68 -5.63 4.73
N PHE A 179 -14.77 -4.99 4.31
CA PHE A 179 -15.81 -4.44 5.17
C PHE A 179 -16.93 -5.41 5.54
N TYR A 180 -16.95 -6.61 4.96
CA TYR A 180 -18.06 -7.56 5.15
C TYR A 180 -17.54 -8.88 5.69
N PRO A 181 -18.06 -9.35 6.84
CA PRO A 181 -17.67 -10.63 7.41
C PRO A 181 -18.10 -11.80 6.53
N ASP A 182 -17.38 -12.91 6.64
CA ASP A 182 -17.72 -14.18 6.04
C ASP A 182 -17.28 -15.35 6.94
N GLU A 183 -18.24 -15.86 7.73
CA GLU A 183 -18.02 -16.96 8.67
C GLU A 183 -17.53 -18.25 7.98
N SER A 184 -17.82 -18.44 6.68
CA SER A 184 -17.41 -19.66 5.97
C SER A 184 -15.90 -19.81 5.82
N VAL A 185 -15.17 -18.70 5.94
CA VAL A 185 -13.70 -18.63 5.93
C VAL A 185 -13.12 -18.06 7.22
N GLY A 186 -13.96 -17.87 8.25
CA GLY A 186 -13.56 -17.26 9.51
C GLY A 186 -13.12 -15.79 9.36
N TYR A 187 -13.60 -15.08 8.35
CA TYR A 187 -13.30 -13.66 8.16
C TYR A 187 -14.29 -12.84 8.99
N GLU A 188 -13.84 -12.34 10.14
CA GLU A 188 -14.63 -11.43 10.97
C GLU A 188 -14.45 -9.98 10.49
N TYR A 189 -15.41 -9.12 10.84
CA TYR A 189 -15.24 -7.68 10.59
C TYR A 189 -13.99 -7.20 11.34
N PRO A 190 -13.01 -6.51 10.69
CA PRO A 190 -11.76 -6.16 11.36
C PRO A 190 -12.01 -5.31 12.60
N GLU A 191 -11.79 -5.90 13.79
CA GLU A 191 -12.07 -5.25 15.09
C GLU A 191 -11.31 -3.92 15.24
N MET A 192 -10.19 -3.78 14.54
CA MET A 192 -9.35 -2.59 14.56
C MET A 192 -10.04 -1.34 14.02
N TYR A 193 -10.94 -1.45 13.04
CA TYR A 193 -11.75 -0.32 12.57
C TYR A 193 -12.65 0.21 13.70
N ASN A 194 -13.31 -0.69 14.44
CA ASN A 194 -14.15 -0.33 15.58
C ASN A 194 -13.31 0.26 16.73
N ARG A 195 -12.15 -0.32 17.04
CA ARG A 195 -11.25 0.17 18.11
C ARG A 195 -10.72 1.59 17.84
N ILE A 196 -10.46 1.93 16.58
CA ILE A 196 -9.84 3.21 16.22
C ILE A 196 -10.89 4.29 16.04
N PHE A 197 -11.99 3.98 15.35
CA PHE A 197 -12.99 4.98 14.96
C PHE A 197 -14.21 5.05 15.90
N GLY A 198 -14.52 3.99 16.65
CA GLY A 198 -15.54 4.00 17.71
C GLY A 198 -16.99 4.04 17.23
N GLU A 199 -17.27 3.71 15.96
CA GLU A 199 -18.59 3.72 15.34
C GLU A 199 -18.76 2.52 14.39
N ASP A 200 -20.00 2.10 14.15
CA ASP A 200 -20.34 1.11 13.13
C ASP A 200 -20.07 1.72 11.74
N TYR A 201 -19.02 1.23 11.08
CA TYR A 201 -18.64 1.66 9.74
C TYR A 201 -19.72 1.33 8.72
N ILE A 202 -20.11 2.30 7.91
CA ILE A 202 -21.00 2.10 6.76
C ILE A 202 -20.20 2.44 5.48
N PRO A 203 -19.90 1.46 4.63
CA PRO A 203 -19.22 1.68 3.35
C PRO A 203 -20.01 2.62 2.43
N GLU A 204 -19.33 3.29 1.51
CA GLU A 204 -20.00 4.05 0.46
C GLU A 204 -20.88 3.14 -0.43
N ALA A 205 -21.93 3.72 -1.03
CA ALA A 205 -22.93 2.95 -1.75
C ALA A 205 -22.35 2.14 -2.94
N TYR A 206 -21.26 2.63 -3.56
CA TYR A 206 -20.62 1.90 -4.65
C TYR A 206 -19.83 0.68 -4.14
N ILE A 207 -19.25 0.75 -2.94
CA ILE A 207 -18.55 -0.37 -2.30
C ILE A 207 -19.56 -1.48 -1.94
N GLU A 208 -20.72 -1.12 -1.39
CA GLU A 208 -21.81 -2.08 -1.12
C GLU A 208 -22.26 -2.76 -2.42
N ARG A 209 -22.46 -1.99 -3.49
CA ARG A 209 -22.80 -2.57 -4.80
C ARG A 209 -21.72 -3.55 -5.26
N ASP A 210 -20.44 -3.19 -5.10
CA ASP A 210 -19.32 -4.01 -5.54
C ASP A 210 -19.17 -5.28 -4.67
N TYR A 211 -19.44 -5.19 -3.37
CA TYR A 211 -19.57 -6.35 -2.47
C TYR A 211 -20.69 -7.29 -2.91
N GLN A 212 -21.90 -6.78 -3.15
CA GLN A 212 -23.03 -7.60 -3.58
C GLN A 212 -22.76 -8.28 -4.92
N HIS A 213 -22.13 -7.54 -5.86
CA HIS A 213 -21.69 -8.10 -7.13
C HIS A 213 -20.66 -9.22 -6.93
N ALA A 214 -19.61 -8.97 -6.16
CA ALA A 214 -18.57 -9.96 -5.88
C ALA A 214 -19.15 -11.20 -5.18
N ARG A 215 -20.05 -11.01 -4.21
CA ARG A 215 -20.69 -12.09 -3.43
C ARG A 215 -21.53 -13.03 -4.30
N ALA A 216 -22.12 -12.52 -5.37
CA ALA A 216 -22.91 -13.29 -6.32
C ALA A 216 -22.06 -13.93 -7.44
N HIS A 217 -20.76 -13.61 -7.53
CA HIS A 217 -19.88 -14.07 -8.60
C HIS A 217 -19.22 -15.41 -8.27
N GLU A 218 -18.95 -16.24 -9.28
CA GLU A 218 -18.34 -17.57 -9.09
C GLU A 218 -16.90 -17.50 -8.53
N TRP A 219 -16.19 -16.40 -8.79
CA TRP A 219 -14.84 -16.14 -8.27
C TRP A 219 -14.81 -15.41 -6.92
N TYR A 220 -15.95 -15.28 -6.24
CA TYR A 220 -16.04 -14.63 -4.93
C TYR A 220 -14.92 -15.08 -3.97
N MET A 221 -14.68 -16.39 -3.92
CA MET A 221 -13.69 -16.97 -3.02
C MET A 221 -12.26 -16.56 -3.34
N ASP A 222 -11.94 -16.25 -4.59
CA ASP A 222 -10.61 -15.78 -4.97
C ASP A 222 -10.32 -14.40 -4.39
N ALA A 223 -11.25 -13.46 -4.53
CA ALA A 223 -11.13 -12.15 -3.89
C ALA A 223 -11.16 -12.26 -2.36
N ARG A 224 -12.06 -13.09 -1.82
CA ARG A 224 -12.20 -13.26 -0.36
C ARG A 224 -10.94 -13.85 0.28
N LEU A 225 -10.26 -14.77 -0.39
CA LEU A 225 -9.00 -15.30 0.11
C LEU A 225 -7.91 -14.23 0.08
N VAL A 226 -7.84 -13.36 -0.92
CA VAL A 226 -6.93 -12.20 -0.88
C VAL A 226 -7.20 -11.35 0.36
N THR A 227 -8.46 -10.97 0.60
CA THR A 227 -8.86 -10.21 1.80
C THR A 227 -8.50 -10.94 3.10
N LEU A 228 -8.67 -12.26 3.16
CA LEU A 228 -8.30 -13.05 4.33
C LEU A 228 -6.78 -13.00 4.57
N ASN A 229 -5.97 -13.26 3.55
CA ASN A 229 -4.50 -13.28 3.69
C ASN A 229 -3.93 -11.90 4.02
N ASP A 230 -4.54 -10.84 3.50
CA ASP A 230 -4.24 -9.44 3.81
C ASP A 230 -4.32 -9.16 5.33
N THR A 231 -5.35 -9.65 6.03
CA THR A 231 -5.43 -9.49 7.50
C THR A 231 -4.28 -10.12 8.28
N TYR A 232 -3.64 -11.17 7.73
CA TYR A 232 -2.49 -11.83 8.35
C TYR A 232 -1.15 -11.15 8.00
N ALA A 233 -1.17 -10.06 7.22
CA ALA A 233 0.02 -9.43 6.67
C ALA A 233 0.56 -8.23 7.47
N PHE A 234 0.10 -8.07 8.72
CA PHE A 234 0.50 -7.01 9.64
C PHE A 234 1.22 -7.54 10.88
N GLN A 235 2.16 -8.47 10.68
CA GLN A 235 2.91 -9.12 11.76
C GLN A 235 4.32 -8.56 11.88
N ASP A 236 4.72 -8.20 13.10
CA ASP A 236 6.08 -7.75 13.39
C ASP A 236 7.04 -8.94 13.51
N GLY A 237 8.29 -8.71 13.09
CA GLY A 237 9.37 -9.69 13.15
C GLY A 237 9.27 -10.87 12.17
N VAL A 238 8.39 -10.79 11.17
CA VAL A 238 8.37 -11.78 10.07
C VAL A 238 9.47 -11.43 9.08
N ASP A 239 10.34 -12.39 8.81
CA ASP A 239 11.33 -12.31 7.74
C ASP A 239 10.67 -12.76 6.44
N VAL A 240 10.61 -11.86 5.47
CA VAL A 240 9.97 -12.08 4.17
C VAL A 240 10.89 -11.63 3.06
N SER A 241 10.85 -12.37 1.95
CA SER A 241 11.62 -12.08 0.76
C SER A 241 10.83 -12.48 -0.48
N ILE A 242 11.24 -11.95 -1.65
CA ILE A 242 10.62 -12.27 -2.92
C ILE A 242 10.98 -13.68 -3.43
N GLU A 243 12.07 -14.27 -2.91
CA GLU A 243 12.67 -15.52 -3.38
C GLU A 243 11.68 -16.70 -3.51
N PRO A 244 10.79 -16.98 -2.52
CA PRO A 244 9.85 -18.10 -2.63
C PRO A 244 8.84 -17.95 -3.78
N PHE A 245 8.64 -16.73 -4.27
CA PHE A 245 7.63 -16.43 -5.28
C PHE A 245 8.19 -16.35 -6.70
N ILE A 246 9.51 -16.39 -6.89
CA ILE A 246 10.13 -16.25 -8.22
C ILE A 246 9.60 -17.30 -9.21
N ASP A 247 9.49 -18.55 -8.78
CA ASP A 247 8.97 -19.64 -9.62
C ASP A 247 7.47 -19.47 -9.92
N ILE A 248 6.68 -19.00 -8.95
CA ILE A 248 5.24 -18.72 -9.12
C ILE A 248 5.04 -17.59 -10.12
N ILE A 249 5.81 -16.50 -9.98
CA ILE A 249 5.86 -15.40 -10.95
C ILE A 249 6.19 -15.94 -12.33
N GLY A 250 7.22 -16.78 -12.45
CA GLY A 250 7.63 -17.37 -13.74
C GLY A 250 6.55 -18.24 -14.41
N ARG A 251 5.67 -18.87 -13.64
CA ARG A 251 4.54 -19.68 -14.16
C ARG A 251 3.31 -18.86 -14.51
N HIS A 252 2.99 -17.84 -13.72
CA HIS A 252 1.67 -17.18 -13.73
C HIS A 252 1.68 -15.72 -14.19
N PHE A 253 2.84 -15.09 -14.25
CA PHE A 253 2.99 -13.71 -14.72
C PHE A 253 3.63 -13.67 -16.12
N LYS A 254 2.88 -13.15 -17.11
CA LYS A 254 3.28 -13.00 -18.51
C LYS A 254 4.26 -11.84 -18.68
N GLN A 255 5.49 -12.04 -18.21
CA GLN A 255 6.58 -11.06 -18.29
C GLN A 255 6.88 -10.66 -19.76
N PRO A 256 6.80 -9.37 -20.13
CA PRO A 256 7.16 -8.91 -21.47
C PRO A 256 8.65 -9.09 -21.78
N LYS A 257 8.98 -9.45 -23.02
CA LYS A 257 10.37 -9.62 -23.48
C LYS A 257 11.14 -8.29 -23.52
N GLU A 258 10.41 -7.19 -23.71
CA GLU A 258 10.90 -5.82 -23.73
C GLU A 258 11.04 -5.23 -22.31
N GLY A 259 10.53 -5.93 -21.28
CA GLY A 259 10.43 -5.43 -19.92
C GLY A 259 9.08 -4.78 -19.60
N LEU A 260 8.73 -4.77 -18.32
CA LEU A 260 7.55 -4.10 -17.82
C LEU A 260 7.62 -2.61 -18.12
N GLY A 261 6.53 -2.07 -18.66
CA GLY A 261 6.47 -0.70 -19.17
C GLY A 261 6.84 -0.53 -20.64
N TYR A 262 7.39 -1.56 -21.31
CA TYR A 262 7.81 -1.46 -22.71
C TYR A 262 7.13 -2.47 -23.65
N GLY A 263 6.34 -3.40 -23.11
CA GLY A 263 5.60 -4.41 -23.88
C GLY A 263 4.34 -3.91 -24.63
N GLY A 264 4.01 -2.62 -24.58
CA GLY A 264 2.91 -2.04 -25.38
C GLY A 264 1.48 -2.34 -24.89
N THR A 265 1.31 -2.80 -23.65
CA THR A 265 0.00 -3.07 -23.04
C THR A 265 -0.69 -1.78 -22.56
N PRO A 266 -2.01 -1.79 -22.31
CA PRO A 266 -2.71 -0.63 -21.73
C PRO A 266 -2.09 -0.08 -20.44
N SER A 267 -1.56 -0.95 -19.56
CA SER A 267 -0.93 -0.53 -18.29
C SER A 267 0.58 -0.24 -18.39
N SER A 268 1.18 -0.28 -19.59
CA SER A 268 2.63 -0.03 -19.74
C SER A 268 3.03 1.38 -19.30
N HIS A 269 2.16 2.37 -19.43
CA HIS A 269 2.45 3.71 -18.92
C HIS A 269 2.54 3.74 -17.39
N MET A 270 1.70 2.99 -16.68
CA MET A 270 1.71 2.89 -15.22
C MET A 270 3.04 2.31 -14.72
N TRP A 271 3.52 1.23 -15.34
CA TRP A 271 4.82 0.64 -15.02
C TRP A 271 6.00 1.59 -15.28
N ARG A 272 5.96 2.40 -16.35
CA ARG A 272 6.99 3.43 -16.59
C ARG A 272 6.94 4.55 -15.55
N THR A 273 5.75 4.93 -15.12
CA THR A 273 5.54 5.92 -14.05
C THR A 273 6.11 5.42 -12.72
N ILE A 274 5.82 4.18 -12.33
CA ILE A 274 6.42 3.54 -11.14
C ILE A 274 7.94 3.38 -11.31
N GLY A 275 8.39 2.99 -12.50
CA GLY A 275 9.80 2.73 -12.79
C GLY A 275 10.67 3.99 -12.77
N ASN A 276 10.11 5.17 -13.04
CA ASN A 276 10.83 6.44 -12.99
C ASN A 276 9.93 7.57 -12.47
N PRO A 277 9.69 7.63 -11.14
CA PRO A 277 8.76 8.59 -10.54
C PRO A 277 9.24 10.04 -10.67
N ASN A 278 10.54 10.26 -10.80
CA ASN A 278 11.13 11.59 -11.00
C ASN A 278 11.08 12.08 -12.45
N LYS A 279 10.50 11.30 -13.38
CA LYS A 279 10.46 11.68 -14.78
C LYS A 279 9.44 12.82 -15.00
N PRO A 280 9.86 13.99 -15.52
CA PRO A 280 8.97 15.13 -15.63
C PRO A 280 7.95 15.02 -16.78
N LEU A 281 8.25 14.22 -17.83
CA LEU A 281 7.42 13.97 -19.03
C LEU A 281 7.71 12.59 -19.65
#